data_AF-A0A2E4J3G0-F1
#
_entry.id   AF-A0A2E4J3G0-F1
#
_cell.length_a   1.000
_cell.length_b   1.000
_cell.length_c   1.000
_cell.angle_alpha   90.00
_cell.angle_beta   90.00
_cell.angle_gamma   90.00
#
_symmetry.space_group_name_H-M   'P 1'
#
loop_
_entity.id
_entity.type
_entity.pdbx_description
1 polymer ?
#
loop_
_entity_poly.entity_id
_entity_poly.type
_entity_poly.pdbx_seq_one_letter_code
_entity_poly.pdbx_strand_id
1 'polypeptide(L)'
;MGIDGWIRSAESVGTPNVGSINCRSYPFGFMDLLVAPTESLLALLWRFHQLHHADQAMDVTTGSRFHMVEIGLSSFLRVPVLIALGATMGELAVYEISMFLVVLFHHANIALLERADRTLRLFIVTPMMNKVHHSIRRVEADSNYGSLFTWWDRWFGSWKILQAGRRIQFGVEE
;
A
#
# COMPACT_ATOMS: atom_id res chain seq x y z
N MET A 1 -3.00 -19.32 -49.98
CA MET A 1 -1.69 -18.73 -49.62
C MET A 1 -1.90 -17.24 -49.47
N GLY A 2 -1.91 -16.57 -48.32
CA GLY A 2 -1.80 -16.90 -46.90
C GLY A 2 -1.93 -15.53 -46.21
N ILE A 3 -2.89 -15.37 -45.30
CA ILE A 3 -3.26 -14.09 -44.65
C ILE A 3 -2.71 -14.17 -43.22
N ASP A 4 -1.40 -13.98 -43.04
CA ASP A 4 -0.71 -14.25 -41.76
C ASP A 4 0.16 -13.07 -41.28
N GLY A 5 -0.40 -11.85 -41.29
CA GLY A 5 0.32 -10.62 -40.89
C GLY A 5 -0.01 -10.05 -39.50
N TRP A 6 -0.99 -10.59 -38.77
CA TRP A 6 -1.51 -9.93 -37.56
C TRP A 6 -1.77 -10.87 -36.36
N ILE A 7 -1.12 -12.03 -36.30
CA ILE A 7 -1.21 -12.96 -35.16
C ILE A 7 0.19 -13.51 -34.83
N ARG A 8 1.05 -12.66 -34.25
CA ARG A 8 2.25 -13.09 -33.49
C ARG A 8 2.59 -12.07 -32.40
N SER A 9 1.73 -12.01 -31.38
CA SER A 9 2.10 -11.56 -30.03
C SER A 9 1.05 -12.01 -28.99
N ALA A 10 0.52 -13.24 -29.16
CA ALA A 10 -0.45 -13.86 -28.26
C ALA A 10 0.08 -15.17 -27.63
N GLU A 11 1.41 -15.36 -27.63
CA GLU A 11 2.05 -16.56 -27.06
C GLU A 11 3.10 -16.16 -26.03
N SER A 12 2.63 -15.68 -24.88
CA SER A 12 3.32 -15.90 -23.59
C SER A 12 2.35 -15.78 -22.41
N VAL A 13 1.09 -16.19 -22.59
CA VAL A 13 0.16 -16.42 -21.47
C VAL A 13 0.65 -17.68 -20.75
N GLY A 14 1.65 -17.50 -19.92
CA GLY A 14 2.09 -18.48 -18.94
C GLY A 14 0.96 -18.74 -17.97
N THR A 15 0.72 -20.02 -17.71
CA THR A 15 -0.24 -20.53 -16.73
C THR A 15 -0.01 -19.88 -15.36
N PRO A 16 -1.07 -19.48 -14.62
CA PRO A 16 -0.91 -18.92 -13.29
C PRO A 16 -0.50 -20.04 -12.35
N ASN A 17 0.75 -20.00 -11.90
CA ASN A 17 1.27 -20.94 -10.93
C ASN A 17 0.80 -20.52 -9.53
N VAL A 18 -0.29 -21.14 -9.07
CA VAL A 18 -0.77 -21.10 -7.68
C VAL A 18 0.29 -21.79 -6.82
N GLY A 19 1.34 -21.07 -6.44
CA GLY A 19 2.45 -21.69 -5.69
C GLY A 19 3.77 -20.93 -5.62
N SER A 20 3.84 -19.68 -6.09
CA SER A 20 5.04 -18.86 -5.87
C SER A 20 4.68 -17.52 -5.26
N ILE A 21 4.51 -17.54 -3.94
CA ILE A 21 4.60 -16.33 -3.13
C ILE A 21 6.07 -15.91 -3.21
N ASN A 22 6.43 -15.16 -4.26
CA ASN A 22 7.77 -14.63 -4.44
C ASN A 22 7.88 -13.37 -3.58
N CYS A 23 8.38 -13.54 -2.36
CA CYS A 23 8.48 -12.51 -1.33
C CYS A 23 9.52 -11.40 -1.57
N ARG A 24 10.05 -11.30 -2.79
CA ARG A 24 11.04 -10.26 -3.15
C ARG A 24 10.47 -8.85 -3.24
N SER A 25 9.17 -8.65 -3.03
CA SER A 25 8.53 -7.36 -3.29
C SER A 25 7.97 -6.67 -2.04
N TYR A 26 8.17 -7.15 -0.82
CA TYR A 26 7.60 -6.50 0.38
C TYR A 26 8.58 -5.52 1.06
N PRO A 27 8.38 -4.20 0.92
CA PRO A 27 8.84 -3.26 1.95
C PRO A 27 7.67 -2.55 2.62
N PHE A 28 7.06 -3.19 3.64
CA PHE A 28 6.19 -2.48 4.58
C PHE A 28 7.01 -1.46 5.39
N GLY A 29 6.45 -0.26 5.60
CA GLY A 29 7.16 0.94 6.01
C GLY A 29 7.78 0.93 7.42
N PHE A 30 9.01 1.43 7.49
CA PHE A 30 9.84 1.91 8.63
C PHE A 30 10.03 1.04 9.88
N MET A 31 9.03 0.31 10.38
CA MET A 31 9.12 -0.32 11.70
C MET A 31 9.57 -1.79 11.68
N ASP A 32 9.65 -2.42 10.51
CA ASP A 32 10.04 -3.83 10.37
C ASP A 32 11.55 -4.06 10.16
N LEU A 33 12.37 -3.02 10.20
CA LEU A 33 13.84 -3.17 10.24
C LEU A 33 14.36 -3.85 11.53
N LEU A 34 13.50 -4.01 12.53
CA LEU A 34 13.85 -4.63 13.81
C LEU A 34 13.65 -6.15 13.84
N VAL A 35 12.92 -6.73 12.86
CA VAL A 35 12.65 -8.17 12.78
C VAL A 35 12.60 -8.56 11.32
N ALA A 36 13.56 -9.35 10.81
CA ALA A 36 13.45 -9.94 9.48
C ALA A 36 12.33 -11.01 9.49
N PRO A 37 11.14 -10.73 8.95
CA PRO A 37 10.02 -11.66 9.06
C PRO A 37 10.24 -12.82 8.09
N THR A 38 9.83 -14.03 8.50
CA THR A 38 9.83 -15.18 7.60
C THR A 38 8.72 -15.03 6.55
N GLU A 39 8.86 -15.73 5.43
CA GLU A 39 7.84 -15.72 4.36
C GLU A 39 6.46 -16.17 4.84
N SER A 40 6.43 -17.10 5.79
CA SER A 40 5.22 -17.56 6.43
C SER A 40 4.53 -16.46 7.26
N LEU A 41 5.31 -15.59 7.92
CA LEU A 41 4.79 -14.48 8.69
C LEU A 41 4.24 -13.40 7.76
N LEU A 42 4.96 -13.07 6.69
CA LEU A 42 4.49 -12.12 5.67
C LEU A 42 3.17 -12.58 5.02
N ALA A 43 3.08 -13.87 4.67
CA ALA A 43 1.84 -14.45 4.17
C ALA A 43 0.70 -14.37 5.19
N LEU A 44 0.98 -14.58 6.48
CA LEU A 44 -0.02 -14.46 7.54
C LEU A 44 -0.50 -13.01 7.71
N LEU A 45 0.42 -12.04 7.74
CA LEU A 45 0.09 -10.61 7.86
C LEU A 45 -0.75 -10.14 6.67
N TRP A 46 -0.40 -10.58 5.47
CA TRP A 46 -1.21 -10.33 4.26
C TRP A 46 -2.63 -10.85 4.40
N ARG A 47 -2.86 -12.01 5.04
CA ARG A 47 -4.24 -12.54 5.22
C ARG A 47 -5.13 -11.68 6.10
N PHE A 48 -4.55 -10.89 7.00
CA PHE A 48 -5.31 -9.89 7.76
C PHE A 48 -5.50 -8.61 6.94
N HIS A 49 -4.43 -8.17 6.27
CA HIS A 49 -4.43 -6.94 5.49
C HIS A 49 -5.26 -7.02 4.21
N GLN A 50 -5.42 -8.21 3.61
CA GLN A 50 -6.25 -8.39 2.41
C GLN A 50 -7.72 -7.98 2.64
N LEU A 51 -8.21 -7.99 3.90
CA LEU A 51 -9.55 -7.49 4.23
C LEU A 51 -9.68 -6.00 3.91
N HIS A 52 -8.61 -5.24 4.14
CA HIS A 52 -8.53 -3.83 3.78
C HIS A 52 -8.50 -3.64 2.26
N HIS A 53 -7.74 -4.48 1.55
CA HIS A 53 -7.64 -4.46 0.08
C HIS A 53 -8.82 -5.08 -0.67
N ALA A 54 -9.72 -5.79 0.02
CA ALA A 54 -10.86 -6.46 -0.61
C ALA A 54 -11.91 -5.47 -1.17
N ASP A 55 -11.82 -4.18 -0.81
CA ASP A 55 -12.76 -3.17 -1.25
C ASP A 55 -12.60 -2.83 -2.74
N GLN A 56 -13.54 -3.28 -3.56
CA GLN A 56 -13.57 -2.99 -5.00
C GLN A 56 -13.99 -1.54 -5.31
N ALA A 57 -14.58 -0.82 -4.34
CA ALA A 57 -15.11 0.52 -4.48
C ALA A 57 -14.48 1.46 -3.44
N MET A 58 -13.15 1.55 -3.45
CA MET A 58 -12.38 2.29 -2.45
C MET A 58 -12.87 3.73 -2.26
N ASP A 59 -13.14 4.07 -1.00
CA ASP A 59 -13.49 5.41 -0.54
C ASP A 59 -12.93 5.67 0.87
N VAL A 60 -13.30 6.81 1.47
CA VAL A 60 -12.81 7.20 2.81
C VAL A 60 -13.08 6.14 3.89
N THR A 61 -14.15 5.35 3.74
CA THR A 61 -14.51 4.29 4.70
C THR A 61 -13.54 3.12 4.63
N THR A 62 -12.92 2.86 3.48
CA THR A 62 -11.89 1.82 3.32
C THR A 62 -10.74 2.02 4.31
N GLY A 63 -10.39 3.27 4.60
CA GLY A 63 -9.37 3.64 5.60
C GLY A 63 -9.71 3.27 7.06
N SER A 64 -10.89 2.69 7.31
CA SER A 64 -11.28 2.13 8.61
C SER A 64 -11.53 0.62 8.59
N ARG A 65 -11.43 -0.02 7.41
CA ARG A 65 -11.69 -1.45 7.22
C ARG A 65 -10.43 -2.27 7.45
N PHE A 66 -9.95 -2.29 8.68
CA PHE A 66 -8.79 -3.09 9.10
C PHE A 66 -9.21 -4.22 10.03
N HIS A 67 -8.47 -5.33 10.00
CA HIS A 67 -8.66 -6.39 10.98
C HIS A 67 -8.13 -5.93 12.36
N MET A 68 -8.81 -6.31 13.45
CA MET A 68 -8.42 -5.89 14.81
C MET A 68 -6.98 -6.29 15.17
N VAL A 69 -6.56 -7.49 14.74
CA VAL A 69 -5.18 -8.00 14.95
C VAL A 69 -4.15 -7.09 14.27
N GLU A 70 -4.47 -6.55 13.09
CA GLU A 70 -3.55 -5.67 12.35
C GLU A 70 -3.37 -4.34 13.09
N ILE A 71 -4.48 -3.73 13.56
CA ILE A 71 -4.44 -2.50 14.35
C ILE A 71 -3.65 -2.72 15.65
N GLY A 72 -3.94 -3.82 16.36
CA GLY A 72 -3.28 -4.17 17.62
C GLY A 72 -1.78 -4.41 17.44
N LEU A 73 -1.39 -5.19 16.43
CA LEU A 73 0.01 -5.48 16.13
C LEU A 73 0.78 -4.23 15.67
N SER A 74 0.19 -3.43 14.78
CA SER A 74 0.79 -2.17 14.33
C SER A 74 1.05 -1.22 15.50
N SER A 75 0.06 -1.07 16.40
CA SER A 75 0.19 -0.24 17.61
C SER A 75 1.23 -0.80 18.57
N PHE A 76 1.25 -2.12 18.77
CA PHE A 76 2.20 -2.80 19.65
C PHE A 76 3.65 -2.65 19.19
N LEU A 77 3.91 -2.65 17.88
CA LEU A 77 5.26 -2.42 17.36
C LEU A 77 5.65 -0.94 17.38
N ARG A 78 4.71 -0.04 17.07
CA ARG A 78 5.00 1.38 16.89
C ARG A 78 5.09 2.17 18.20
N VAL A 79 4.13 2.01 19.10
CA VAL A 79 4.02 2.85 20.30
C VAL A 79 5.24 2.71 21.22
N PRO A 80 5.77 1.50 21.50
CA PRO A 80 6.97 1.36 22.32
C PRO A 80 8.20 2.06 21.72
N VAL A 81 8.36 2.03 20.39
CA VAL A 81 9.45 2.75 19.71
C VAL A 81 9.32 4.25 19.91
N LEU A 82 8.12 4.81 19.75
CA LEU A 82 7.89 6.24 19.99
C LEU A 82 8.14 6.64 21.45
N ILE A 83 7.70 5.83 22.41
CA ILE A 83 7.98 6.04 23.85
C ILE A 83 9.49 5.96 24.12
N ALA A 84 10.20 5.00 23.53
CA ALA A 84 11.65 4.84 23.69
C ALA A 84 12.43 6.03 23.11
N LEU A 85 11.91 6.66 22.06
CA LEU A 85 12.44 7.92 21.49
C LEU A 85 12.11 9.15 22.34
N GLY A 86 11.39 8.98 23.46
CA GLY A 86 11.05 10.06 24.39
C GLY A 86 9.73 10.77 24.08
N ALA A 87 8.86 10.20 23.25
CA ALA A 87 7.56 10.82 22.96
C ALA A 87 6.68 10.91 24.21
N THR A 88 6.19 12.11 24.49
CA THR A 88 5.19 12.39 25.51
C THR A 88 3.82 11.87 25.08
N MET A 89 2.90 11.73 26.05
CA MET A 89 1.51 11.34 25.74
C MET A 89 0.82 12.31 24.79
N GLY A 90 1.13 13.61 24.88
CA GLY A 90 0.60 14.63 23.97
C GLY A 90 1.09 14.45 22.53
N GLU A 91 2.39 14.17 22.35
CA GLU A 91 2.98 13.91 21.04
C GLU A 91 2.45 12.61 20.41
N LEU A 92 2.28 11.56 21.21
CA LEU A 92 1.63 10.32 20.76
C LEU A 92 0.19 10.59 20.28
N ALA A 93 -0.58 11.38 21.02
CA ALA A 93 -1.95 11.74 20.62
C ALA A 93 -1.96 12.53 19.31
N VAL A 94 -1.07 13.52 19.16
CA VAL A 94 -0.93 14.29 17.91
C VAL A 94 -0.56 13.38 16.75
N TYR A 95 0.37 12.45 16.98
CA TYR A 95 0.78 11.47 15.97
C TYR A 95 -0.40 10.59 15.54
N GLU A 96 -1.14 9.98 16.49
CA GLU A 96 -2.27 9.09 16.17
C GLU A 96 -3.40 9.84 15.45
N ILE A 97 -3.73 11.06 15.87
CA ILE A 97 -4.72 11.90 15.19
C ILE A 97 -4.27 12.24 13.77
N SER A 98 -3.00 12.63 13.60
CA SER A 98 -2.45 12.94 12.28
C SER A 98 -2.46 11.72 11.37
N MET A 99 -2.08 10.56 11.90
CA MET A 99 -2.08 9.29 11.18
C MET A 99 -3.50 8.94 10.72
N PHE A 100 -4.49 9.01 11.63
CA PHE A 100 -5.88 8.78 11.31
C PHE A 100 -6.40 9.71 10.21
N LEU A 101 -6.16 11.02 10.32
CA LEU A 101 -6.59 12.00 9.32
C LEU A 101 -5.94 11.75 7.94
N VAL A 102 -4.65 11.42 7.91
CA VAL A 102 -3.95 11.12 6.65
C VAL A 102 -4.44 9.80 6.06
N VAL A 103 -4.77 8.80 6.87
CA VAL A 103 -5.37 7.55 6.39
C VAL A 103 -6.72 7.78 5.73
N LEU A 104 -7.59 8.58 6.37
CA LEU A 104 -8.86 8.97 5.74
C LEU A 104 -8.61 9.73 4.42
N PHE A 105 -7.66 10.66 4.42
CA PHE A 105 -7.32 11.45 3.25
C PHE A 105 -6.83 10.59 2.09
N HIS A 106 -5.84 9.72 2.28
CA HIS A 106 -5.28 8.93 1.19
C HIS A 106 -6.21 7.80 0.71
N HIS A 107 -7.27 7.48 1.46
CA HIS A 107 -8.34 6.58 0.99
C HIS A 107 -9.48 7.32 0.28
N ALA A 108 -9.55 8.64 0.41
CA ALA A 108 -10.64 9.42 -0.16
C ALA A 108 -10.76 9.20 -1.68
N ASN A 109 -11.99 9.00 -2.15
CA ASN A 109 -12.28 8.86 -3.58
C ASN A 109 -12.34 10.23 -4.27
N ILE A 110 -11.25 10.98 -4.16
CA ILE A 110 -11.09 12.30 -4.78
C ILE A 110 -9.95 12.28 -5.81
N ALA A 111 -10.05 13.15 -6.80
CA ALA A 111 -8.98 13.44 -7.73
C ALA A 111 -8.40 14.81 -7.38
N LEU A 112 -7.13 14.83 -6.99
CA LEU A 112 -6.42 16.09 -6.73
C LEU A 112 -5.98 16.72 -8.06
N LEU A 113 -5.90 18.05 -8.07
CA LEU A 113 -5.21 18.76 -9.16
C LEU A 113 -3.74 18.33 -9.19
N GLU A 114 -3.17 18.13 -10.37
CA GLU A 114 -1.79 17.64 -10.56
C GLU A 114 -0.76 18.47 -9.75
N ARG A 115 -0.92 19.79 -9.67
CA ARG A 115 -0.02 20.65 -8.88
C ARG A 115 -0.14 20.39 -7.37
N ALA A 116 -1.35 20.16 -6.88
CA ALA A 116 -1.61 19.86 -5.48
C ALA A 116 -1.07 18.48 -5.11
N ASP A 117 -1.38 17.45 -5.92
CA ASP A 117 -0.83 16.10 -5.73
C ASP A 117 0.69 16.11 -5.72
N ARG A 118 1.32 16.80 -6.69
CA ARG A 118 2.78 16.92 -6.78
C ARG A 118 3.44 17.55 -5.57
N THR A 119 2.77 18.51 -4.95
CA THR A 119 3.27 19.19 -3.75
C THR A 119 3.05 18.34 -2.51
N LEU A 120 1.85 17.80 -2.34
CA LEU A 120 1.47 17.00 -1.18
C LEU A 120 2.25 15.69 -1.10
N ARG A 121 2.46 15.02 -2.24
CA ARG A 121 3.18 13.75 -2.31
C ARG A 121 4.66 13.87 -1.92
N LEU A 122 5.20 15.07 -1.74
CA LEU A 122 6.54 15.28 -1.17
C LEU A 122 6.61 14.98 0.32
N PHE A 123 5.47 15.07 1.01
CA PHE A 123 5.36 14.96 2.47
C PHE A 123 4.48 13.77 2.85
N ILE A 124 3.21 13.80 2.44
CA ILE A 124 2.19 12.82 2.86
C ILE A 124 1.72 11.96 1.70
N VAL A 125 1.16 10.80 2.04
CA VAL A 125 0.61 9.86 1.06
C VAL A 125 -0.65 10.49 0.47
N THR A 126 -0.75 10.52 -0.86
CA THR A 126 -1.90 11.11 -1.55
C THR A 126 -2.90 10.04 -1.97
N PRO A 127 -4.17 10.42 -2.28
CA PRO A 127 -5.16 9.50 -2.82
C PRO A 127 -4.67 8.70 -4.02
N MET A 128 -3.91 9.34 -4.91
CA MET A 128 -3.37 8.66 -6.09
C MET A 128 -2.33 7.60 -5.69
N MET A 129 -1.40 7.93 -4.78
CA MET A 129 -0.38 6.98 -4.33
C MET A 129 -1.01 5.74 -3.68
N ASN A 130 -1.96 5.95 -2.79
CA ASN A 130 -2.60 4.85 -2.07
C ASN A 130 -3.54 4.02 -2.99
N LYS A 131 -4.19 4.64 -3.99
CA LYS A 131 -4.89 3.88 -5.04
C LYS A 131 -3.96 2.92 -5.80
N VAL A 132 -2.70 3.30 -6.05
CA VAL A 132 -1.72 2.40 -6.70
C VAL A 132 -1.41 1.20 -5.80
N HIS A 133 -1.25 1.44 -4.49
CA HIS A 133 -1.07 0.38 -3.50
C HIS A 133 -2.28 -0.57 -3.42
N HIS A 134 -3.50 -0.03 -3.54
CA HIS A 134 -4.74 -0.81 -3.58
C HIS A 134 -5.05 -1.50 -4.92
N SER A 135 -4.15 -1.43 -5.90
CA SER A 135 -4.37 -2.11 -7.17
C SER A 135 -4.45 -3.62 -6.97
N ILE A 136 -5.38 -4.28 -7.67
CA ILE A 136 -5.42 -5.75 -7.74
C ILE A 136 -4.13 -6.33 -8.36
N ARG A 137 -3.43 -5.54 -9.19
CA ARG A 137 -2.24 -6.00 -9.89
C ARG A 137 -1.01 -5.80 -9.01
N ARG A 138 -0.35 -6.88 -8.61
CA ARG A 138 0.87 -6.84 -7.78
C ARG A 138 1.96 -5.91 -8.28
N VAL A 139 2.19 -5.86 -9.60
CA VAL A 139 3.18 -4.94 -10.21
C VAL A 139 2.90 -3.45 -9.93
N GLU A 140 1.67 -3.11 -9.52
CA GLU A 140 1.27 -1.81 -9.02
C GLU A 140 1.20 -1.82 -7.49
N ALA A 141 0.45 -2.76 -6.91
CA ALA A 141 0.19 -2.87 -5.47
C ALA A 141 1.44 -2.93 -4.59
N ASP A 142 2.50 -3.56 -5.11
CA ASP A 142 3.80 -3.68 -4.46
C ASP A 142 4.57 -2.34 -4.56
N SER A 143 4.00 -1.28 -3.97
CA SER A 143 4.54 0.07 -3.90
C SER A 143 3.76 0.93 -2.90
N ASN A 144 4.32 2.07 -2.52
CA ASN A 144 3.67 3.10 -1.70
C ASN A 144 3.10 2.57 -0.37
N TYR A 145 3.92 1.84 0.39
CA TYR A 145 3.56 1.23 1.68
C TYR A 145 3.52 2.22 2.85
N GLY A 146 4.05 3.43 2.67
CA GLY A 146 3.93 4.47 3.67
C GLY A 146 2.46 4.81 3.92
N SER A 147 2.10 5.03 5.19
CA SER A 147 0.73 5.45 5.55
C SER A 147 0.64 6.93 5.94
N LEU A 148 1.70 7.48 6.55
CA LEU A 148 1.76 8.90 6.94
C LEU A 148 2.67 9.69 6.01
N PHE A 149 3.97 9.34 5.99
CA PHE A 149 4.99 10.04 5.22
C PHE A 149 5.45 9.23 4.01
N THR A 150 5.64 9.91 2.89
CA THR A 150 6.11 9.31 1.63
C THR A 150 7.63 9.17 1.55
N TRP A 151 8.36 9.66 2.56
CA TRP A 151 9.83 9.52 2.63
C TRP A 151 10.26 8.08 2.78
N TRP A 152 9.48 7.27 3.50
CA TRP A 152 9.73 5.84 3.64
C TRP A 152 9.78 5.16 2.28
N ASP A 153 8.80 5.42 1.42
CA ASP A 153 8.76 4.83 0.10
C ASP A 153 9.93 5.25 -0.79
N ARG A 154 10.46 6.45 -0.57
CA ARG A 154 11.64 6.93 -1.29
C ARG A 154 12.92 6.30 -0.77
N TRP A 155 13.08 6.19 0.54
CA TRP A 155 14.26 5.60 1.15
C TRP A 155 14.36 4.10 0.89
N PHE A 156 13.23 3.40 0.84
CA PHE A 156 13.18 1.96 0.59
C PHE A 156 12.89 1.59 -0.88
N GLY A 157 12.74 2.57 -1.77
CA GLY A 157 12.60 2.33 -3.21
C GLY A 157 11.24 1.74 -3.63
N SER A 158 10.21 1.83 -2.79
CA SER A 158 8.83 1.42 -3.09
C SER A 158 7.97 2.53 -3.68
N TRP A 159 8.50 3.73 -3.88
CA TRP A 159 7.73 4.84 -4.44
C TRP A 159 7.34 4.60 -5.91
N LYS A 160 6.05 4.70 -6.23
CA LYS A 160 5.52 4.51 -7.59
C LYS A 160 4.37 5.46 -7.92
N ILE A 161 4.40 6.05 -9.11
CA ILE A 161 3.33 6.88 -9.65
C ILE A 161 2.93 6.34 -11.02
N LEU A 162 1.63 6.15 -11.25
CA LEU A 162 1.11 5.77 -12.56
C LEU A 162 0.90 7.00 -13.44
N GLN A 163 0.94 6.80 -14.75
CA GLN A 163 0.62 7.86 -15.71
C GLN A 163 -0.85 8.28 -15.58
N ALA A 164 -1.09 9.57 -15.80
CA ALA A 164 -2.43 10.15 -15.74
C ALA A 164 -3.39 9.43 -16.70
N GLY A 165 -4.62 9.16 -16.24
CA GLY A 165 -5.67 8.50 -17.01
C GLY A 165 -5.65 6.97 -16.98
N ARG A 166 -4.65 6.33 -16.34
CA ARG A 166 -4.66 4.88 -16.14
C ARG A 166 -5.73 4.50 -15.09
N ARG A 167 -6.69 3.66 -15.49
CA ARG A 167 -7.70 3.11 -14.58
C ARG A 167 -7.07 2.02 -13.72
N ILE A 168 -7.17 2.18 -12.40
CA ILE A 168 -6.79 1.16 -11.43
C ILE A 168 -8.02 0.31 -11.11
N GLN A 169 -7.83 -1.00 -11.01
CA GLN A 169 -8.83 -1.94 -10.53
C GLN A 169 -8.48 -2.30 -9.10
N PHE A 170 -9.47 -2.28 -8.21
CA PHE A 170 -9.30 -2.56 -6.78
C PHE A 170 -9.89 -3.93 -6.42
N GLY A 171 -9.52 -4.45 -5.25
CA GLY A 171 -9.90 -5.78 -4.78
C GLY A 171 -8.69 -6.70 -4.65
N VAL A 172 -8.97 -7.97 -4.38
CA VAL A 172 -7.97 -9.04 -4.25
C VAL A 172 -8.17 -10.06 -5.38
N GLU A 173 -7.08 -10.64 -5.88
CA GLU A 173 -7.16 -11.76 -6.83
C GLU A 173 -7.77 -12.98 -6.12
N GLU A 174 -8.83 -13.56 -6.68
CA GLU A 174 -9.52 -14.77 -6.18
C GLU A 174 -8.70 -16.05 -6.42
#